data_AF-A0A7W1TTR3-F1
#
_entry.id   AF-A0A7W1TTR3-F1
#
_cell.length_a   1.000
_cell.length_b   1.000
_cell.length_c   1.000
_cell.angle_alpha   90.00
_cell.angle_beta   90.00
_cell.angle_gamma   90.00
#
_symmetry.space_group_name_H-M   'P 1'
#
loop_
_entity.id
_entity.type
_entity.pdbx_description
1 polymer ?
#
loop_
_entity_poly.entity_id
_entity_poly.type
_entity_poly.pdbx_seq_one_letter_code
_entity_poly.pdbx_strand_id
1 'polypeptide(L)' 'NGLGALMVQSGRAPQAVLLFERALASEPTHIEARLNLAIAYQESGRLDEARRVYREVVARARAGSREHTAATALLAGLK' A
#
# COMPACT_ATOMS: atom_id res chain seq x y z
N ASN A 1 -7.86 11.12 1.14
CA ASN A 1 -7.61 10.90 2.58
C ASN A 1 -8.58 9.98 3.33
N GLY A 2 -9.78 9.65 2.82
CA GLY A 2 -10.70 8.77 3.57
C GLY A 2 -10.69 7.28 3.17
N LEU A 3 -10.45 6.96 1.89
CA LEU A 3 -10.80 5.64 1.35
C LEU A 3 -9.84 4.51 1.76
N GLY A 4 -8.53 4.78 1.81
CA GLY A 4 -7.55 3.78 2.27
C GLY A 4 -7.72 3.41 3.75
N ALA A 5 -7.96 4.40 4.61
CA ALA A 5 -8.16 4.17 6.04
C ALA A 5 -9.51 3.52 6.38
N LEU A 6 -10.59 3.87 5.66
CA LEU A 6 -11.93 3.31 5.89
C LEU A 6 -12.04 1.83 5.49
N MET A 7 -11.35 1.39 4.45
CA MET A 7 -11.39 -0.04 4.05
C MET A 7 -10.60 -0.94 4.99
N VAL A 8 -9.50 -0.44 5.56
CA VAL A 8 -8.63 -1.20 6.47
C VAL A 8 -9.32 -1.47 7.81
N GLN A 9 -10.05 -0.50 8.37
CA GLN A 9 -10.72 -0.65 9.68
C GLN A 9 -11.86 -1.68 9.69
N SER A 10 -12.41 -2.08 8.54
CA SER A 10 -13.61 -2.92 8.49
C SER A 10 -13.32 -4.44 8.52
N GLY A 11 -12.09 -4.88 8.79
CA GLY A 11 -11.72 -6.31 8.71
C GLY A 11 -11.79 -6.89 7.29
N ARG A 12 -11.92 -6.03 6.27
CA ARG A 12 -12.03 -6.39 4.85
C ARG A 12 -10.68 -6.29 4.12
N ALA A 13 -9.58 -6.46 4.83
CA ALA A 13 -8.23 -6.37 4.27
C ALA A 13 -8.03 -7.24 2.99
N PRO A 14 -8.56 -8.48 2.89
CA PRO A 14 -8.49 -9.28 1.66
C PRO A 14 -9.24 -8.66 0.47
N GLN A 15 -10.33 -7.95 0.74
CA GLN A 15 -11.16 -7.33 -0.30
C GLN A 15 -10.58 -5.99 -0.74
N ALA A 16 -9.88 -5.30 0.17
CA ALA A 16 -9.08 -4.12 -0.15
C ALA A 16 -7.92 -4.47 -1.09
N VAL A 17 -7.24 -5.59 -0.87
CA VAL A 17 -6.20 -6.10 -1.80
C VAL A 17 -6.75 -6.24 -3.21
N LEU A 18 -7.86 -6.97 -3.39
CA LEU A 18 -8.48 -7.16 -4.71
C LEU A 18 -8.89 -5.84 -5.37
N LEU A 19 -9.38 -4.87 -4.60
CA LEU A 19 -9.75 -3.56 -5.11
C LEU A 19 -8.54 -2.80 -5.63
N PHE A 20 -7.45 -2.75 -4.86
CA PHE A 20 -6.25 -2.04 -5.27
C PHE A 20 -5.52 -2.75 -6.41
N GLU A 21 -5.54 -4.08 -6.48
CA GLU A 21 -5.01 -4.83 -7.62
C GLU A 21 -5.78 -4.48 -8.91
N ARG A 22 -7.11 -4.41 -8.86
CA ARG A 22 -7.92 -3.95 -10.00
C ARG A 22 -7.64 -2.51 -10.37
N ALA A 23 -7.49 -1.62 -9.38
CA ALA A 23 -7.13 -0.24 -9.63
C ALA A 23 -5.77 -0.14 -10.34
N LEU A 24 -4.78 -0.92 -9.90
CA LEU A 24 -3.46 -0.96 -10.51
C LEU A 24 -3.43 -1.67 -11.88
N ALA A 25 -4.38 -2.56 -12.16
CA ALA A 25 -4.54 -3.13 -13.48
C ALA A 25 -5.00 -2.08 -14.51
N SER A 26 -5.86 -1.14 -14.08
CA SER A 26 -6.28 0.00 -14.91
C SER A 26 -5.23 1.10 -14.96
N GLU A 27 -4.59 1.41 -13.83
CA GLU A 27 -3.57 2.46 -13.71
C GLU A 27 -2.30 1.95 -13.01
N PRO A 28 -1.38 1.31 -13.77
CA PRO A 28 -0.18 0.71 -13.19
C PRO A 28 0.78 1.71 -12.55
N THR A 29 0.64 3.00 -12.85
CA THR A 29 1.48 4.10 -12.36
C THR A 29 0.93 4.79 -11.11
N HIS A 30 -0.27 4.41 -10.64
CA HIS A 30 -0.89 5.03 -9.48
C HIS A 30 -0.18 4.63 -8.17
N ILE A 31 0.75 5.47 -7.72
CA ILE A 31 1.61 5.21 -6.56
C ILE A 31 0.81 5.14 -5.26
N GLU A 32 -0.19 6.00 -5.06
CA GLU A 32 -1.05 5.97 -3.86
C GLU A 32 -1.85 4.66 -3.76
N ALA A 33 -2.41 4.16 -4.86
CA ALA A 33 -3.09 2.85 -4.87
C ALA A 33 -2.12 1.71 -4.52
N ARG A 34 -0.87 1.79 -4.99
CA ARG A 34 0.18 0.80 -4.66
C ARG A 34 0.61 0.89 -3.19
N LEU A 35 0.65 2.09 -2.60
CA LEU A 35 0.87 2.25 -1.15
C LEU A 35 -0.29 1.63 -0.35
N ASN A 36 -1.53 1.91 -0.74
CA ASN A 36 -2.70 1.37 -0.06
C ASN A 36 -2.79 -0.16 -0.19
N LEU A 37 -2.32 -0.75 -1.30
CA LEU A 37 -2.16 -2.20 -1.45
C LEU A 37 -1.15 -2.76 -0.44
N ALA A 38 0.00 -2.11 -0.24
CA ALA A 38 0.99 -2.52 0.75
C ALA A 38 0.44 -2.49 2.18
N ILE A 39 -0.33 -1.44 2.50
CA ILE A 39 -1.03 -1.33 3.79
C ILE A 39 -2.06 -2.46 3.93
N ALA A 40 -2.86 -2.73 2.90
CA ALA A 40 -3.84 -3.82 2.92
C ALA A 40 -3.18 -5.20 3.12
N TYR A 41 -1.99 -5.43 2.54
CA TYR A 41 -1.21 -6.64 2.79
C TYR A 41 -0.72 -6.74 4.23
N GLN A 42 -0.19 -5.64 4.80
CA GLN A 42 0.26 -5.59 6.18
C GLN A 42 -0.87 -5.95 7.15
N GLU A 43 -2.03 -5.34 6.96
CA GLU A 43 -3.23 -5.55 7.79
C GLU A 43 -3.85 -6.93 7.60
N SER A 44 -3.59 -7.59 6.46
CA SER A 44 -3.94 -8.99 6.22
C SER A 44 -2.95 -9.99 6.81
N GLY A 45 -1.91 -9.52 7.53
CA GLY A 45 -0.82 -10.36 8.04
C GLY A 45 0.16 -10.85 6.96
N ARG A 46 0.01 -10.38 5.73
CA ARG A 46 0.85 -10.71 4.56
C ARG A 46 2.07 -9.79 4.51
N LEU A 47 2.92 -9.90 5.53
CA LEU A 47 4.02 -8.95 5.77
C LEU A 47 5.10 -8.99 4.68
N ASP A 48 5.37 -10.17 4.10
CA ASP A 48 6.35 -10.31 3.02
C ASP A 48 5.91 -9.57 1.75
N GLU A 49 4.64 -9.70 1.38
CA GLU A 49 4.06 -8.98 0.25
C GLU A 49 4.00 -7.47 0.51
N ALA A 50 3.60 -7.07 1.72
CA ALA A 50 3.61 -5.67 2.13
C ALA A 50 5.01 -5.07 1.98
N ARG A 51 6.03 -5.76 2.49
CA ARG A 51 7.43 -5.34 2.42
C ARG A 51 7.91 -5.19 0.97
N ARG A 52 7.54 -6.13 0.09
CA ARG A 52 7.86 -6.02 -1.35
C ARG A 52 7.21 -4.79 -1.97
N VAL A 53 5.92 -4.59 -1.74
CA VAL A 53 5.17 -3.50 -2.38
C VAL A 53 5.61 -2.14 -1.83
N TYR A 54 5.91 -2.01 -0.54
CA TYR A 54 6.47 -0.78 0.01
C TYR A 54 7.81 -0.41 -0.64
N ARG A 55 8.70 -1.38 -0.90
CA ARG A 55 9.95 -1.10 -1.62
C ARG A 55 9.71 -0.61 -3.04
N GLU A 56 8.72 -1.17 -3.74
CA GLU A 56 8.33 -0.69 -5.07
C GLU A 56 7.80 0.75 -5.03
N VAL A 57 7.01 1.09 -4.00
CA VAL A 57 6.54 2.47 -3.80
C VAL A 57 7.71 3.41 -3.56
N VAL A 58 8.64 3.07 -2.67
CA VAL A 58 9.84 3.89 -2.41
C VAL A 58 10.68 4.08 -3.68
N ALA A 59 10.86 3.02 -4.48
CA ALA A 59 11.67 3.08 -5.69
C ALA A 59 11.02 3.92 -6.81
N ARG A 60 9.69 4.03 -6.85
CA ARG A 60 8.95 4.71 -7.93
C ARG A 60 8.43 6.08 -7.54
N ALA A 61 8.17 6.31 -6.26
CA ALA A 61 7.69 7.58 -5.76
C ALA A 61 8.81 8.63 -5.77
N ARG A 62 8.46 9.89 -6.06
CA ARG A 62 9.41 10.99 -5.98
C ARG A 62 9.90 11.14 -4.53
N ALA A 63 11.21 11.27 -4.33
CA ALA A 63 11.77 11.55 -3.00
C ALA A 63 11.10 12.79 -2.37
N GLY A 64 10.65 12.66 -1.12
CA GLY A 64 9.91 13.71 -0.40
C GLY A 64 8.40 13.76 -0.68
N SER A 65 7.87 12.93 -1.59
CA SER A 65 6.42 12.75 -1.72
C SER A 65 5.83 12.10 -0.46
N ARG A 66 4.53 12.29 -0.26
CA ARG A 66 3.80 11.67 0.86
C ARG A 66 3.90 10.15 0.80
N GLU A 67 3.81 9.58 -0.40
CA GLU A 67 3.85 8.15 -0.64
C GLU A 67 5.23 7.57 -0.36
N HIS A 68 6.30 8.24 -0.82
CA HIS A 68 7.67 7.85 -0.52
C HIS A 68 7.93 7.86 0.99
N THR A 69 7.53 8.94 1.67
CA THR A 69 7.75 9.11 3.11
C THR A 69 6.96 8.09 3.92
N ALA A 70 5.68 7.90 3.58
CA ALA A 70 4.82 6.90 4.23
C ALA A 70 5.34 5.48 4.02
N ALA A 71 5.69 5.10 2.77
CA ALA A 71 6.20 3.78 2.47
C ALA A 71 7.52 3.49 3.21
N THR A 72 8.42 4.47 3.29
CA THR A 72 9.69 4.31 4.03
C THR A 72 9.45 4.09 5.52
N ALA A 73 8.55 4.89 6.12
CA ALA A 73 8.21 4.78 7.54
C ALA A 73 7.55 3.44 7.87
N LEU A 74 6.58 3.01 7.06
CA LEU A 74 5.87 1.75 7.23
C LEU A 74 6.79 0.54 7.01
N LEU A 75 7.65 0.60 5.98
CA LEU A 75 8.65 -0.43 5.70
C LEU A 75 9.62 -0.63 6.88
N ALA A 76 10.01 0.44 7.57
CA ALA A 76 10.85 0.37 8.76
C ALA A 76 10.12 -0.19 10.00
N GLY A 77 8.79 -0.04 10.05
CA GLY A 77 7.93 -0.56 11.13
C GLY A 77 7.62 -2.05 11.01
N LEU A 78 7.72 -2.63 9.81
CA LEU A 78 7.62 -4.07 9.58
C LEU A 78 8.88 -4.76 10.13
N LYS A 79 8.87 -5.20 11.39
CA LYS A 79 9.94 -6.03 11.98
C LYS A 79 9.80 -7.47 11.50
#